data_AF-A0A1G5QX53-F1
#
_entry.id   AF-A0A1G5QX53-F1
#
_cell.length_a   1.000
_cell.length_b   1.000
_cell.length_c   1.000
_cell.angle_alpha   90.00
_cell.angle_beta   90.00
_cell.angle_gamma   90.00
#
_symmetry.space_group_name_H-M   'P 1'
#
loop_
_entity.id
_entity.type
_entity.pdbx_description
1 polymer ?
#
loop_
_entity_poly.entity_id
_entity_poly.type
_entity_poly.pdbx_seq_one_letter_code
_entity_poly.pdbx_strand_id
1 'polypeptide(L)'
;MPTLLFKLTNVPEDEAEEVRELLTEHGIDFYETEAGRWGISVAGIWVKDESQVATARELIDRYQHERGERVRAAYEAKRRAGEHETMASRFMHHPIRFILYLLGILVIFYFTVMPFLDWG
;
A
#
# COMPACT_ATOMS: atom_id res chain seq x y z
N MET A 1 24.93 -18.42 -8.50
CA MET A 1 24.40 -18.11 -7.16
C MET A 1 22.93 -17.77 -7.30
N PRO A 2 22.05 -18.18 -6.38
CA PRO A 2 20.66 -17.79 -6.48
C PRO A 2 20.51 -16.28 -6.32
N THR A 3 19.72 -15.67 -7.21
CA THR A 3 19.55 -14.21 -7.24
C THR A 3 18.11 -13.85 -6.88
N LEU A 4 17.96 -12.89 -5.97
CA LEU A 4 16.64 -12.38 -5.59
C LEU A 4 16.03 -11.65 -6.78
N LEU A 5 14.95 -12.21 -7.30
CA LEU A 5 14.25 -11.65 -8.44
C LEU A 5 13.14 -10.71 -7.98
N PHE A 6 12.33 -11.15 -7.02
CA PHE A 6 11.14 -10.41 -6.59
C PHE A 6 10.95 -10.51 -5.07
N LYS A 7 10.61 -9.40 -4.42
CA LYS A 7 10.33 -9.39 -2.97
C LYS A 7 8.83 -9.57 -2.77
N LEU A 8 8.44 -10.53 -1.95
CA LEU A 8 7.03 -10.80 -1.62
C LEU A 8 6.55 -10.01 -0.38
N THR A 9 7.44 -9.23 0.26
CA THR A 9 7.07 -8.39 1.40
C THR A 9 6.12 -7.27 0.99
N ASN A 10 4.94 -7.21 1.62
CA ASN A 10 3.86 -6.26 1.30
C ASN A 10 3.30 -6.37 -0.13
N VAL A 11 3.48 -7.52 -0.78
CA VAL A 11 2.87 -7.80 -2.08
C VAL A 11 1.51 -8.48 -1.86
N PRO A 12 0.43 -8.00 -2.49
CA PRO A 12 -0.86 -8.69 -2.50
C PRO A 12 -0.74 -10.11 -3.07
N GLU A 13 -1.49 -11.07 -2.53
CA GLU A 13 -1.39 -12.48 -2.96
C GLU A 13 -1.72 -12.67 -4.45
N ASP A 14 -2.65 -11.88 -4.99
CA ASP A 14 -2.97 -11.85 -6.43
C ASP A 14 -1.75 -11.47 -7.28
N GLU A 15 -0.96 -10.49 -6.85
CA GLU A 15 0.26 -10.09 -7.55
C GLU A 15 1.35 -11.16 -7.44
N ALA A 16 1.49 -11.77 -6.26
CA ALA A 16 2.43 -12.86 -6.06
C ALA A 16 2.11 -14.03 -7.01
N GLU A 17 0.83 -14.39 -7.13
CA GLU A 17 0.38 -15.44 -8.03
C GLU A 17 0.58 -15.08 -9.50
N GLU A 18 0.24 -13.86 -9.92
CA GLU A 18 0.50 -13.37 -11.28
C GLU A 18 1.99 -13.46 -11.65
N VAL A 19 2.89 -13.15 -10.70
CA VAL A 19 4.34 -13.28 -10.92
C VAL A 19 4.79 -14.75 -11.00
N ARG A 20 4.21 -15.66 -10.19
CA ARG A 20 4.48 -17.11 -10.28
C ARG A 20 4.05 -17.67 -11.63
N GLU A 21 2.87 -17.30 -12.09
CA GLU A 21 2.32 -17.72 -13.37
C GLU A 21 3.20 -17.21 -14.51
N LEU A 22 3.56 -15.92 -14.49
CA LEU A 22 4.45 -15.30 -15.48
C LEU A 22 5.79 -16.04 -15.61
N LEU A 23 6.42 -16.40 -14.49
CA LEU A 23 7.69 -17.14 -14.50
C LEU A 23 7.51 -18.57 -15.00
N THR A 24 6.41 -19.22 -14.61
CA THR A 24 6.09 -20.59 -15.03
C THR A 24 5.81 -20.68 -16.53
N GLU A 25 5.04 -19.74 -17.08
CA GLU A 25 4.73 -19.64 -18.51
C GLU A 25 5.99 -19.48 -19.38
N HIS A 26 6.99 -18.77 -18.88
CA HIS A 26 8.26 -18.55 -19.57
C HIS A 26 9.32 -19.62 -19.26
N GLY A 27 8.96 -20.66 -18.49
CA GLY A 27 9.84 -21.79 -18.17
C GLY A 27 11.02 -21.41 -17.27
N ILE A 28 10.85 -20.40 -16.41
CA ILE A 28 11.90 -19.92 -15.51
C ILE A 28 11.86 -20.71 -14.21
N ASP A 29 12.96 -21.39 -13.87
CA ASP A 29 13.08 -22.14 -12.62
C ASP A 29 13.32 -21.20 -11.43
N PHE A 30 12.31 -21.10 -10.55
CA PHE A 30 12.36 -20.30 -9.34
C PHE A 30 12.12 -21.10 -8.06
N TYR A 31 12.42 -20.49 -6.92
CA TYR A 31 12.03 -20.96 -5.61
C TYR A 31 11.64 -19.79 -4.72
N GLU A 32 10.81 -20.06 -3.71
CA GLU A 32 10.30 -19.04 -2.80
C GLU A 32 10.87 -19.21 -1.40
N THR A 33 11.07 -18.07 -0.73
CA THR A 33 11.33 -18.03 0.70
C THR A 33 10.15 -17.37 1.39
N GLU A 34 9.71 -17.92 2.51
CA GLU A 34 8.68 -17.32 3.35
C GLU A 34 9.28 -16.34 4.37
N ALA A 35 8.55 -15.28 4.69
CA ALA A 35 8.82 -14.47 5.87
C ALA A 35 8.36 -15.29 7.07
N GLY A 36 9.29 -15.81 7.87
CA GLY A 36 8.96 -16.54 9.08
C GLY A 36 8.11 -15.69 10.02
N ARG A 37 7.41 -16.32 10.97
CA ARG A 37 6.45 -15.68 11.89
C ARG A 37 6.91 -14.38 12.59
N TRP A 38 8.21 -14.15 12.68
CA TRP A 38 8.83 -12.99 13.33
C TRP A 38 9.16 -11.83 12.37
N GLY A 39 8.93 -12.00 11.06
CA GLY A 39 9.19 -10.96 10.05
C GLY A 39 10.67 -10.66 9.79
N ILE A 40 11.58 -11.52 10.25
CA ILE A 40 13.04 -11.30 10.16
C ILE A 40 13.61 -11.82 8.82
N SER A 41 12.98 -12.80 8.17
CA SER A 41 13.40 -13.31 6.86
C SER A 41 12.75 -12.55 5.71
N VAL A 42 13.50 -12.39 4.62
CA VAL A 42 12.99 -11.82 3.38
C VAL A 42 12.13 -12.85 2.68
N ALA A 43 10.84 -12.56 2.54
CA ALA A 43 9.98 -13.31 1.64
C ALA A 43 10.28 -12.87 0.20
N GLY A 44 10.55 -13.82 -0.69
CA GLY A 44 10.92 -13.48 -2.06
C GLY A 44 11.00 -14.67 -3.00
N ILE A 45 10.90 -14.36 -4.29
CA ILE A 45 11.11 -15.29 -5.40
C ILE A 45 12.56 -15.16 -5.85
N TRP A 46 13.23 -16.30 -5.96
CA TRP A 46 14.64 -16.42 -6.30
C TRP A 46 14.80 -17.29 -7.55
N VAL A 47 15.64 -16.87 -8.48
CA VAL A 47 15.96 -17.65 -9.69
C VAL A 47 17.20 -18.47 -9.43
N LYS A 48 17.17 -19.75 -9.85
CA LYS A 48 18.30 -20.67 -9.67
C LYS A 48 19.42 -20.43 -10.70
N ASP A 49 19.04 -20.14 -11.94
CA ASP A 49 19.94 -19.95 -13.07
C ASP A 49 20.22 -18.46 -13.32
N GLU A 50 21.47 -18.03 -13.14
CA GLU A 50 21.89 -16.65 -13.39
C GLU A 50 21.70 -16.21 -14.84
N SER A 51 21.74 -17.14 -15.81
CA SER A 51 21.53 -16.82 -17.22
C SER A 51 20.11 -16.35 -17.52
N GLN A 52 19.14 -16.78 -16.70
CA GLN A 52 17.73 -16.44 -16.85
C GLN A 52 17.33 -15.19 -16.05
N VAL A 53 18.17 -14.72 -15.13
CA VAL A 53 17.86 -13.58 -14.26
C VAL A 53 17.59 -12.31 -15.06
N ALA A 54 18.36 -12.05 -16.11
CA ALA A 54 18.17 -10.87 -16.95
C ALA A 54 16.80 -10.90 -17.65
N THR A 55 16.45 -12.02 -18.27
CA THR A 55 15.16 -12.22 -18.93
C THR A 55 14.02 -12.14 -17.93
N ALA A 56 14.14 -12.80 -16.78
CA ALA A 56 13.13 -12.80 -15.72
C ALA A 56 12.88 -11.38 -15.17
N ARG A 57 13.94 -10.58 -15.02
CA ARG A 57 13.83 -9.18 -14.60
C ARG A 57 13.07 -8.36 -15.65
N GLU A 58 13.41 -8.50 -16.92
CA GLU A 58 12.72 -7.79 -18.01
C GLU A 58 11.23 -8.13 -18.07
N LEU A 59 10.87 -9.41 -17.89
CA LEU A 59 9.48 -9.85 -17.84
C LEU A 59 8.70 -9.19 -16.69
N ILE A 60 9.28 -9.18 -15.48
CA ILE A 60 8.66 -8.55 -14.32
C ILE A 60 8.55 -7.05 -14.50
N ASP A 61 9.58 -6.39 -15.02
CA ASP A 61 9.57 -4.94 -15.23
C ASP A 61 8.47 -4.54 -16.22
N ARG A 62 8.29 -5.32 -17.30
CA ARG A 62 7.18 -5.13 -18.25
C ARG A 62 5.83 -5.35 -17.58
N TYR A 63 5.66 -6.43 -16.83
CA TYR A 63 4.44 -6.72 -16.09
C TYR A 63 4.08 -5.59 -15.11
N GLN A 64 5.04 -5.10 -14.34
CA GLN A 64 4.85 -4.00 -13.39
C GLN A 64 4.47 -2.70 -14.10
N HIS A 65 5.06 -2.42 -15.27
CA HIS A 65 4.69 -1.28 -16.09
C HIS A 65 3.22 -1.37 -16.55
N GLU A 66 2.82 -2.51 -17.11
CA GLU A 66 1.44 -2.74 -17.56
C GLU A 66 0.44 -2.67 -16.40
N ARG A 67 0.79 -3.22 -15.24
CA ARG A 67 -0.05 -3.13 -14.02
C ARG A 67 -0.20 -1.68 -13.55
N GLY A 68 0.89 -0.90 -13.55
CA GLY A 68 0.87 0.52 -13.22
C GLY A 68 -0.05 1.33 -14.16
N GLU A 69 0.03 1.08 -15.46
CA GLU A 69 -0.84 1.72 -16.46
C GLU A 69 -2.32 1.34 -16.24
N ARG A 70 -2.62 0.06 -15.95
CA ARG A 70 -4.00 -0.39 -15.62
C ARG A 70 -4.57 0.32 -14.39
N VAL A 71 -3.78 0.41 -13.31
CA VAL A 71 -4.22 1.08 -12.07
C VAL A 71 -4.43 2.57 -12.29
N ARG A 72 -3.54 3.23 -13.04
CA ARG A 72 -3.69 4.65 -13.41
C ARG A 72 -4.93 4.88 -14.26
N ALA A 73 -5.15 4.04 -15.28
CA ALA A 73 -6.33 4.13 -16.13
C ALA A 73 -7.63 3.90 -15.32
N ALA A 74 -7.64 2.94 -14.39
CA ALA A 74 -8.77 2.71 -13.50
C ALA A 74 -9.02 3.91 -12.56
N TYR A 75 -7.96 4.52 -12.03
CA TYR A 75 -8.04 5.73 -11.23
C TYR A 75 -8.60 6.90 -12.05
N GLU A 76 -8.10 7.13 -13.27
CA GLU A 76 -8.61 8.18 -14.16
C GLU A 76 -10.04 7.93 -14.63
N ALA A 77 -10.43 6.69 -14.85
CA ALA A 77 -11.81 6.32 -15.19
C ALA A 77 -12.75 6.66 -14.02
N LYS A 78 -12.37 6.32 -12.78
CA LYS A 78 -13.12 6.73 -11.57
C LYS A 78 -13.13 8.24 -11.40
N ARG A 79 -12.01 8.91 -11.69
CA ARG A 79 -11.88 10.38 -11.69
C ARG A 79 -12.88 11.02 -12.65
N ARG A 80 -12.97 10.49 -13.87
CA ARG A 80 -13.89 10.95 -14.94
C ARG A 80 -15.36 10.59 -14.66
N ALA A 81 -15.60 9.48 -13.97
CA ALA A 81 -16.94 9.05 -13.56
C ALA A 81 -17.55 9.93 -12.44
N GLY A 82 -16.81 10.93 -11.94
CA GLY A 82 -17.31 11.83 -10.89
C GLY A 82 -17.29 11.21 -9.49
N GLU A 83 -16.75 10.00 -9.32
CA GLU A 83 -16.46 9.37 -8.02
C GLU A 83 -15.20 9.95 -7.38
N HIS A 84 -15.01 11.26 -7.48
CA HIS A 84 -14.39 11.94 -6.36
C HIS A 84 -15.41 11.88 -5.23
N GLU A 85 -15.39 10.78 -4.47
CA GLU A 85 -15.62 10.84 -3.03
C GLU A 85 -14.61 11.85 -2.49
N THR A 86 -15.06 13.08 -2.59
CA THR A 86 -14.50 14.29 -2.06
C THR A 86 -14.07 13.93 -0.65
N MET A 87 -12.80 14.12 -0.33
CA MET A 87 -12.39 14.15 1.08
C MET A 87 -13.29 15.12 1.88
N ALA A 88 -13.92 16.10 1.21
CA ALA A 88 -15.00 16.94 1.73
C ALA A 88 -16.34 16.21 2.06
N SER A 89 -16.76 15.19 1.30
CA SER A 89 -17.93 14.35 1.59
C SER A 89 -17.72 13.49 2.84
N ARG A 90 -16.51 12.95 3.03
CA ARG A 90 -16.15 12.18 4.24
C ARG A 90 -16.09 13.04 5.50
N PHE A 91 -15.77 14.33 5.37
CA PHE A 91 -15.79 15.29 6.48
C PHE A 91 -17.22 15.63 6.95
N MET A 92 -18.20 15.57 6.05
CA MET A 92 -19.62 15.86 6.35
C MET A 92 -20.38 14.71 7.01
N HIS A 93 -19.79 13.53 7.19
CA HIS A 93 -20.49 12.41 7.81
C HIS A 93 -20.54 12.47 9.35
N HIS A 94 -19.65 13.23 10.02
CA HIS A 94 -19.68 13.43 11.48
C HIS A 94 -19.35 14.85 11.97
N PRO A 95 -19.96 15.93 11.43
CA PRO A 95 -19.73 17.31 11.89
C PRO A 95 -20.02 17.48 13.40
N ILE A 96 -20.97 16.69 13.93
CA ILE A 96 -21.34 16.71 15.35
C ILE A 96 -20.18 16.25 16.25
N ARG A 97 -19.42 15.21 15.87
CA ARG A 97 -18.29 14.74 16.70
C ARG A 97 -17.17 15.78 16.77
N PHE A 98 -16.89 16.44 15.64
CA PHE A 98 -15.90 17.51 15.59
C PHE A 98 -16.30 18.69 16.49
N ILE A 99 -17.57 19.11 16.44
CA ILE A 99 -18.11 20.15 17.33
C ILE A 99 -18.06 19.73 18.80
N LEU A 100 -18.39 18.48 19.13
CA LEU A 100 -18.33 17.96 20.50
C LEU A 100 -16.89 17.97 21.07
N TYR A 101 -15.90 17.55 20.28
CA TYR A 101 -14.50 17.61 20.70
C TYR A 101 -14.03 19.06 20.84
N LEU A 102 -14.38 19.95 19.91
CA LEU A 102 -14.03 21.36 20.00
C LEU A 102 -14.64 22.03 21.24
N LEU A 103 -15.91 21.72 21.54
CA LEU A 103 -16.60 22.20 22.74
C LEU A 103 -15.95 21.66 24.01
N GLY A 104 -15.60 20.36 24.04
CA GLY A 104 -14.88 19.75 25.16
C GLY A 104 -13.53 20.42 25.43
N ILE A 105 -12.75 20.67 24.37
CA ILE A 105 -11.48 21.41 24.47
C ILE A 105 -11.72 22.82 25.02
N LEU A 106 -12.72 23.55 24.52
CA LEU A 106 -13.07 24.88 25.00
C LEU A 106 -13.50 24.90 26.47
N VAL A 107 -14.28 23.91 26.91
CA VAL A 107 -14.70 23.78 28.32
C VAL A 107 -13.50 23.51 29.21
N ILE A 108 -12.64 22.55 28.85
CA ILE A 108 -11.41 22.25 29.60
C ILE A 108 -10.51 23.48 29.64
N PHE A 109 -10.32 24.16 28.50
CA PHE A 109 -9.53 25.37 28.40
C PHE A 109 -10.11 26.49 29.26
N TYR A 110 -11.42 26.70 29.24
CA TYR A 110 -12.12 27.66 30.08
C TYR A 110 -11.87 27.39 31.56
N PHE A 111 -12.11 26.16 32.04
CA PHE A 111 -11.85 25.80 33.44
C PHE A 111 -10.36 25.84 33.82
N THR A 112 -9.46 25.61 32.86
CA THR A 112 -8.02 25.67 33.10
C THR A 112 -7.55 27.12 33.22
N VAL A 113 -8.07 28.03 32.41
CA VAL A 113 -7.62 29.44 32.34
C VAL A 113 -8.37 30.35 33.31
N MET A 114 -9.65 30.08 33.60
CA MET A 114 -10.46 30.82 34.57
C MET A 114 -9.75 31.08 35.92
N PRO A 115 -9.16 30.09 36.61
CA PRO A 115 -8.50 30.34 37.90
C PRO A 115 -7.24 31.20 37.81
N PHE A 116 -6.67 31.38 36.61
CA PHE A 116 -5.52 32.27 36.38
C PHE A 116 -5.95 33.68 35.93
N LEU A 117 -7.20 33.84 35.47
CA LEU A 117 -7.77 35.15 35.12
C LEU A 117 -8.46 35.83 36.30
N ASP A 118 -8.96 35.06 37.28
CA ASP A 118 -9.58 35.58 38.52
C ASP A 118 -8.53 36.02 39.58
N TRP A 119 -7.24 36.04 39.23
CA TRP A 119 -6.18 36.59 40.09
C TRP A 119 -5.85 38.03 39.68
N GLY A 120 -6.83 38.93 39.84
CA GLY A 120 -6.74 40.38 39.65
C GLY A 120 -7.62 41.13 40.63
#